data_AF-A0A8E0RRA0-F1
#
_entry.id   AF-A0A8E0RRA0-F1
#
_cell.length_a   1.000
_cell.length_b   1.000
_cell.length_c   1.000
_cell.angle_alpha   90.00
_cell.angle_beta   90.00
_cell.angle_gamma   90.00
#
_symmetry.space_group_name_H-M   'P 1'
#
loop_
_entity.id
_entity.type
_entity.pdbx_description
1 polymer ?
#
loop_
_entity_poly.entity_id
_entity_poly.type
_entity_poly.pdbx_seq_one_letter_code
_entity_poly.pdbx_strand_id
1 'polypeptide(L)'
;MLKEEAESQIQHSMYQSVIGNFRRVRERFYSWRHLSWVILVVSALNVICIGGKRRAFGIFVAALHTAYNETSMTELNWIGDSYASLGFFLMPFATTVIVQTNRPYRFTMFLAGVTIFVSCMTSASVPDPGYLFLTHTILHGIGSTLVLCGTSLVTGDYFDKTHRFHVLATAFVSGGPYGVLIFGPLFSHWIQHYGWQYAFIYSGILFLFVTWLGTVTFLPRRTVEYHQAVMNEIENGDKKQDNNTQTPLLLRNAPKASDGRGWAFCSMAHLRANPQVFLWGMERFLHNIVIYGLLMNLTAYVSQALDNELIRGAKVNLYFGIGESLVFTIGAFVGDRIRGHLPLTYLIGAGFAALFLLIVQTSYTDINVVYVLAGFTGGAVGVGNTFLYATAEEVMLVHGSIAFPMTKMVAGIGMLIAPAFSGAIIDGYGYRGFFISMAVLVCLRVGLLTAICIILHNKKKVMLLEEAQKHWNEPNLVHCCEFTTSECVLKKAPSRCASPTGQFEHPRNTDPISNTEDRIAISSAWYTEPQQAVP
;
A
#
# COMPACT_ATOMS: atom_id res chain seq x y z
N MET A 1 48.36 40.97 0.20
CA MET A 1 47.09 40.38 0.64
C MET A 1 46.71 41.02 1.94
N LEU A 2 45.58 41.72 1.95
CA LEU A 2 44.99 42.24 3.18
C LEU A 2 44.39 41.08 3.98
N LYS A 3 44.41 41.16 5.31
CA LYS A 3 43.92 40.10 6.22
C LYS A 3 42.49 39.63 5.88
N GLU A 4 41.65 40.54 5.40
CA GLU A 4 40.27 40.28 4.98
C GLU A 4 40.16 39.41 3.69
N GLU A 5 41.11 39.54 2.76
CA GLU A 5 41.17 38.68 1.57
C GLU A 5 41.57 37.24 1.92
N ALA A 6 42.47 37.07 2.89
CA ALA A 6 42.89 35.75 3.36
C ALA A 6 41.77 35.03 4.13
N GLU A 7 41.03 35.75 4.98
CA GLU A 7 39.91 35.19 5.75
C GLU A 7 38.74 34.76 4.84
N SER A 8 38.41 35.55 3.81
CA SER A 8 37.36 35.20 2.84
C SER A 8 37.73 34.00 1.95
N GLN A 9 39.01 33.88 1.54
CA GLN A 9 39.49 32.70 0.79
C GLN A 9 39.46 31.41 1.63
N ILE A 10 39.81 31.49 2.91
CA ILE A 10 39.78 30.34 3.83
C ILE A 10 38.33 29.92 4.10
N GLN A 11 37.42 30.86 4.33
CA GLN A 11 35.99 30.56 4.49
C GLN A 11 35.39 29.92 3.24
N HIS A 12 35.70 30.45 2.05
CA HIS A 12 35.21 29.90 0.78
C HIS A 12 35.79 28.49 0.51
N SER A 13 37.07 28.28 0.82
CA SER A 13 37.75 26.97 0.69
C SER A 13 37.18 25.92 1.66
N MET A 14 36.96 26.28 2.93
CA MET A 14 36.28 25.39 3.88
C MET A 14 34.83 25.10 3.47
N TYR A 15 34.08 26.11 3.03
CA TYR A 15 32.70 25.94 2.58
C TYR A 15 32.62 25.01 1.36
N GLN A 16 33.52 25.18 0.38
CA GLN A 16 33.63 24.29 -0.78
C GLN A 16 34.06 22.86 -0.38
N SER A 17 34.96 22.71 0.58
CA SER A 17 35.39 21.40 1.08
C SER A 17 34.27 20.68 1.86
N VAL A 18 33.52 21.42 2.69
CA VAL A 18 32.33 20.90 3.40
C VAL A 18 31.23 20.53 2.42
N ILE A 19 30.94 21.37 1.42
CA ILE A 19 29.98 21.05 0.35
C ILE A 19 30.46 19.85 -0.48
N GLY A 20 31.75 19.76 -0.80
CA GLY A 20 32.34 18.65 -1.53
C GLY A 20 32.31 17.34 -0.76
N ASN A 21 32.51 17.39 0.56
CA ASN A 21 32.35 16.24 1.47
C ASN A 21 30.88 15.85 1.60
N PHE A 22 29.98 16.81 1.77
CA PHE A 22 28.55 16.57 1.82
C PHE A 22 28.03 15.98 0.50
N ARG A 23 28.51 16.48 -0.63
CA ARG A 23 28.19 15.96 -1.97
C ARG A 23 28.69 14.54 -2.16
N ARG A 24 29.93 14.22 -1.75
CA ARG A 24 30.47 12.85 -1.78
C ARG A 24 29.74 11.89 -0.83
N VAL A 25 29.38 12.34 0.37
CA VAL A 25 28.59 11.54 1.32
C VAL A 25 27.18 11.31 0.76
N ARG A 26 26.58 12.32 0.15
CA ARG A 26 25.28 12.24 -0.53
C ARG A 26 25.31 11.28 -1.73
N GLU A 27 26.33 11.37 -2.57
CA GLU A 27 26.52 10.47 -3.72
C GLU A 27 26.78 9.03 -3.26
N ARG A 28 27.58 8.82 -2.20
CA ARG A 28 27.72 7.50 -1.56
C ARG A 28 26.40 6.97 -1.00
N PHE A 29 25.63 7.82 -0.31
CA PHE A 29 24.34 7.45 0.27
C PHE A 29 23.33 7.02 -0.81
N TYR A 30 23.34 7.65 -1.98
CA TYR A 30 22.47 7.30 -3.11
C TYR A 30 22.98 6.19 -4.02
N SER A 31 24.26 5.79 -3.92
CA SER A 31 24.83 4.68 -4.70
C SER A 31 24.47 3.28 -4.18
N TRP A 32 23.80 3.17 -3.03
CA TRP A 32 23.66 1.90 -2.31
C TRP A 32 22.45 1.05 -2.76
N ARG A 33 22.70 -0.25 -2.99
CA ARG A 33 21.71 -1.36 -3.00
C ARG A 33 20.81 -1.39 -1.74
N HIS A 34 21.21 -0.67 -0.68
CA HIS A 34 20.47 -0.53 0.56
C HIS A 34 19.52 0.68 0.60
N LEU A 35 19.56 1.61 -0.37
CA LEU A 35 18.66 2.76 -0.40
C LEU A 35 17.19 2.32 -0.41
N SER A 36 16.87 1.26 -1.15
CA SER A 36 15.53 0.67 -1.19
C SER A 36 15.06 0.23 0.20
N TRP A 37 15.95 -0.36 1.00
CA TRP A 37 15.65 -0.77 2.38
C TRP A 37 15.51 0.43 3.32
N VAL A 38 16.32 1.47 3.16
CA VAL A 38 16.17 2.73 3.92
C VAL A 38 14.82 3.38 3.61
N ILE A 39 14.45 3.48 2.32
CA ILE A 39 13.16 4.00 1.87
C ILE A 39 12.02 3.18 2.46
N LEU A 40 12.15 1.85 2.50
CA LEU A 40 11.15 0.97 3.09
C LEU A 40 10.99 1.23 4.60
N VAL A 41 12.10 1.31 5.36
CA VAL A 41 12.06 1.58 6.80
C VAL A 41 11.45 2.95 7.10
N VAL A 42 11.83 3.99 6.36
CA VAL A 42 11.27 5.34 6.52
C VAL A 42 9.78 5.36 6.14
N SER A 43 9.39 4.62 5.09
CA SER A 43 7.98 4.48 4.68
C SER A 43 7.16 3.76 5.74
N ALA A 44 7.66 2.64 6.28
CA ALA A 44 7.02 1.90 7.35
C ALA A 44 6.86 2.75 8.61
N LEU A 45 7.91 3.49 9.02
CA LEU A 45 7.85 4.38 10.18
C LEU A 45 6.77 5.46 10.02
N ASN A 46 6.70 6.10 8.85
CA ASN A 46 5.66 7.08 8.54
C ASN A 46 4.24 6.50 8.66
N VAL A 47 4.02 5.31 8.11
CA VAL A 47 2.71 4.65 8.16
C VAL A 47 2.38 4.16 9.57
N ILE A 48 3.36 3.68 10.34
CA ILE A 48 3.21 3.31 11.76
C ILE A 48 2.78 4.54 12.58
N CYS A 49 3.38 5.71 12.37
CA CYS A 49 3.01 6.95 13.04
C CYS A 49 1.56 7.37 12.75
N ILE A 50 1.20 7.47 11.47
CA ILE A 50 -0.14 7.92 11.05
C ILE A 50 -1.21 6.88 11.41
N GLY A 51 -0.94 5.60 11.13
CA GLY A 51 -1.85 4.49 11.43
C GLY A 51 -1.97 4.20 12.92
N GLY A 52 -0.90 4.43 13.69
CA GLY A 52 -0.87 4.31 15.14
C GLY A 52 -1.67 5.40 15.82
N LYS A 53 -1.49 6.67 15.40
CA LYS A 53 -2.35 7.76 15.90
C LYS A 53 -3.82 7.46 15.70
N ARG A 54 -4.18 6.99 14.50
CA ARG A 54 -5.55 6.64 14.15
C ARG A 54 -6.15 5.62 15.10
N ARG A 55 -5.46 4.49 15.29
CA ARG A 55 -5.97 3.39 16.12
C ARG A 55 -5.95 3.72 17.61
N ALA A 56 -5.06 4.60 18.05
CA ALA A 56 -4.97 5.07 19.43
C ALA A 56 -5.82 6.34 19.70
N PHE A 57 -6.54 6.85 18.70
CA PHE A 57 -7.28 8.12 18.84
C PHE A 57 -8.44 8.03 19.82
N GLY A 58 -8.97 6.84 20.09
CA GLY A 58 -9.97 6.62 21.15
C GLY A 58 -9.52 7.13 22.53
N ILE A 59 -8.21 7.19 22.80
CA ILE A 59 -7.66 7.77 24.03
C ILE A 59 -7.84 9.29 24.06
N PHE A 60 -7.66 9.96 22.91
CA PHE A 60 -7.98 11.39 22.77
C PHE A 60 -9.47 11.64 22.92
N VAL A 61 -10.32 10.80 22.34
CA VAL A 61 -11.79 10.92 22.47
C VAL A 61 -12.23 10.87 23.93
N ALA A 62 -11.71 9.91 24.71
CA ALA A 62 -12.04 9.83 26.13
C ALA A 62 -11.60 11.07 26.93
N ALA A 63 -10.41 11.60 26.63
CA ALA A 63 -9.90 12.81 27.27
C ALA A 63 -10.70 14.06 26.87
N LEU A 64 -11.08 14.17 25.61
CA LEU A 64 -11.90 15.26 25.06
C LEU A 64 -13.31 15.23 25.64
N HIS A 65 -13.93 14.05 25.78
CA HIS A 65 -15.24 13.91 26.42
C HIS A 65 -15.21 14.37 27.89
N THR A 66 -14.11 14.11 28.59
CA THR A 66 -13.91 14.60 29.96
C THR A 66 -13.73 16.12 30.02
N ALA A 67 -13.10 16.72 29.00
CA ALA A 67 -12.89 18.16 28.92
C ALA A 67 -14.14 18.93 28.44
N TYR A 68 -14.95 18.29 27.57
CA TYR A 68 -16.12 18.87 26.91
C TYR A 68 -17.36 18.04 27.21
N ASN A 69 -17.91 18.21 28.42
CA ASN A 69 -19.06 17.44 28.91
C ASN A 69 -20.34 17.61 28.09
N GLU A 70 -20.45 18.66 27.28
CA GLU A 70 -21.64 18.94 26.46
C GLU A 70 -21.65 18.15 25.13
N THR A 71 -20.50 17.60 24.72
CA THR A 71 -20.42 16.85 23.46
C THR A 71 -20.66 15.38 23.62
N SER A 72 -21.45 14.82 22.69
CA SER A 72 -21.75 13.40 22.68
C SER A 72 -20.51 12.57 22.31
N MET A 73 -20.38 11.38 22.93
CA MET A 73 -19.32 10.42 22.60
C MET A 73 -19.33 10.03 21.11
N THR A 74 -20.52 9.98 20.50
CA THR A 74 -20.70 9.67 19.07
C THR A 74 -20.11 10.76 18.17
N GLU A 75 -20.29 12.03 18.51
CA GLU A 75 -19.73 13.16 17.76
C GLU A 75 -18.19 13.17 17.80
N LEU A 76 -17.59 13.00 18.99
CA LEU A 76 -16.13 12.94 19.15
C LEU A 76 -15.52 11.74 18.42
N ASN A 77 -16.19 10.60 18.48
CA ASN A 77 -15.84 9.40 17.72
C ASN A 77 -15.89 9.64 16.20
N TRP A 78 -16.91 10.36 15.74
CA TRP A 78 -17.05 10.70 14.33
C TRP A 78 -15.92 11.63 13.86
N ILE A 79 -15.52 12.62 14.67
CA ILE A 79 -14.36 13.48 14.41
C ILE A 79 -13.08 12.63 14.29
N GLY A 80 -12.88 11.70 15.22
CA GLY A 80 -11.69 10.83 15.24
C GLY A 80 -11.54 9.92 14.04
N ASP A 81 -12.63 9.37 13.51
CA ASP A 81 -12.57 8.47 12.35
C ASP A 81 -12.65 9.19 11.01
N SER A 82 -13.29 10.36 10.98
CA SER A 82 -13.52 11.12 9.75
C SER A 82 -12.21 11.58 9.10
N TYR A 83 -11.15 11.88 9.87
CA TYR A 83 -9.88 12.31 9.26
C TYR A 83 -9.28 11.19 8.41
N ALA A 84 -9.35 9.95 8.88
CA ALA A 84 -8.81 8.80 8.18
C ALA A 84 -9.70 8.39 7.00
N SER A 85 -11.02 8.53 7.15
CA SER A 85 -11.99 8.37 6.07
C SER A 85 -11.71 9.34 4.93
N LEU A 86 -11.61 10.64 5.23
CA LEU A 86 -11.24 11.67 4.27
C LEU A 86 -9.87 11.38 3.65
N GLY A 87 -8.91 10.99 4.49
CA GLY A 87 -7.56 10.66 4.08
C GLY A 87 -7.52 9.56 3.00
N PHE A 88 -8.32 8.51 3.19
CA PHE A 88 -8.46 7.40 2.26
C PHE A 88 -9.29 7.75 1.02
N PHE A 89 -10.36 8.53 1.17
CA PHE A 89 -11.17 9.02 0.06
C PHE A 89 -10.38 9.88 -0.93
N LEU A 90 -9.49 10.75 -0.43
CA LEU A 90 -8.68 11.64 -1.26
C LEU A 90 -7.50 10.96 -1.96
N MET A 91 -7.20 9.71 -1.62
CA MET A 91 -5.99 9.01 -2.07
C MET A 91 -5.81 8.89 -3.59
N PRO A 92 -6.81 8.51 -4.41
CA PRO A 92 -6.65 8.47 -5.87
C PRO A 92 -6.44 9.84 -6.49
N PHE A 93 -7.04 10.89 -5.94
CA PHE A 93 -6.85 12.26 -6.42
C PHE A 93 -5.42 12.74 -6.14
N ALA A 94 -4.94 12.59 -4.91
CA ALA A 94 -3.58 12.94 -4.54
C ALA A 94 -2.54 12.11 -5.32
N THR A 95 -2.78 10.81 -5.49
CA THR A 95 -1.90 9.93 -6.30
C THR A 95 -1.82 10.40 -7.75
N THR A 96 -2.96 10.78 -8.34
CA THR A 96 -3.02 11.33 -9.71
C THR A 96 -2.15 12.58 -9.83
N VAL A 97 -2.30 13.54 -8.91
CA VAL A 97 -1.50 14.77 -8.90
C VAL A 97 -0.01 14.48 -8.77
N ILE A 98 0.38 13.57 -7.86
CA ILE A 98 1.79 13.20 -7.65
C ILE A 98 2.38 12.55 -8.91
N VAL A 99 1.64 11.65 -9.56
CA VAL A 99 2.12 10.98 -10.77
C VAL A 99 2.23 11.96 -11.95
N GLN A 100 1.26 12.86 -12.12
CA GLN A 100 1.26 13.88 -13.20
C GLN A 100 2.36 14.92 -13.04
N THR A 101 2.73 15.27 -11.80
CA THR A 101 3.79 16.24 -11.51
C THR A 101 5.20 15.63 -11.54
N ASN A 102 5.39 14.52 -12.24
CA ASN A 102 6.65 13.77 -12.32
C ASN A 102 7.16 13.25 -10.95
N ARG A 103 6.25 12.79 -10.09
CA ARG A 103 6.55 12.07 -8.83
C ARG A 103 7.46 12.87 -7.87
N PRO A 104 7.07 14.08 -7.44
CA PRO A 104 7.89 14.93 -6.57
C PRO A 104 7.83 14.47 -5.10
N TYR A 105 8.20 13.22 -4.82
CA TYR A 105 8.01 12.57 -3.51
C TYR A 105 8.55 13.37 -2.33
N ARG A 106 9.72 14.00 -2.48
CA ARG A 106 10.32 14.83 -1.42
C ARG A 106 9.44 16.01 -1.04
N PHE A 107 8.93 16.72 -2.05
CA PHE A 107 8.03 17.86 -1.85
C PHE A 107 6.69 17.41 -1.28
N THR A 108 6.15 16.29 -1.76
CA THR A 108 4.94 15.67 -1.20
C THR A 108 5.09 15.39 0.30
N MET A 109 6.20 14.77 0.71
CA MET A 109 6.46 14.48 2.13
C MET A 109 6.71 15.75 2.95
N PHE A 110 7.40 16.75 2.38
CA PHE A 110 7.60 18.04 3.05
C PHE A 110 6.26 18.70 3.36
N LEU A 111 5.40 18.82 2.34
CA LEU A 111 4.07 19.40 2.47
C LEU A 111 3.21 18.62 3.47
N ALA A 112 3.25 17.28 3.39
CA ALA A 112 2.53 16.41 4.32
C ALA A 112 2.92 16.68 5.79
N GLY A 113 4.21 16.78 6.07
CA GLY A 113 4.74 17.03 7.41
C GLY A 113 4.30 18.40 7.94
N VAL A 114 4.39 19.45 7.12
CA VAL A 114 3.92 20.80 7.49
C VAL A 114 2.41 20.81 7.76
N THR A 115 1.60 20.19 6.89
CA THR A 115 0.15 20.14 7.06
C THR A 115 -0.25 19.37 8.33
N ILE A 116 0.37 18.23 8.61
CA ILE A 116 0.11 17.45 9.84
C ILE A 116 0.55 18.22 11.09
N PHE A 117 1.71 18.88 11.04
CA PHE A 117 2.19 19.70 12.14
C PHE A 117 1.22 20.84 12.46
N VAL A 118 0.82 21.62 11.45
CA VAL A 118 -0.14 22.72 11.60
C VAL A 118 -1.48 22.20 12.13
N SER A 119 -1.96 21.06 11.61
CA SER A 119 -3.16 20.39 12.11
C SER A 119 -3.04 20.08 13.61
N CYS A 120 -1.96 19.42 14.04
CA CYS A 120 -1.77 19.10 15.46
C CYS A 120 -1.63 20.35 16.34
N MET A 121 -0.92 21.40 15.89
CA MET A 121 -0.79 22.65 16.66
C MET A 121 -2.14 23.34 16.82
N THR A 122 -2.92 23.44 15.73
CA THR A 122 -4.23 24.08 15.76
C THR A 122 -5.26 23.26 16.54
N SER A 123 -5.21 21.92 16.46
CA SER A 123 -6.05 21.04 17.28
C SER A 123 -5.72 21.10 18.77
N ALA A 124 -4.49 21.44 19.17
CA ALA A 124 -4.14 21.62 20.57
C ALA A 124 -4.73 22.90 21.19
N SER A 125 -5.06 23.90 20.37
CA SER A 125 -5.54 25.21 20.81
C SER A 125 -7.04 25.43 20.58
N VAL A 126 -7.81 24.37 20.27
CA VAL A 126 -9.24 24.52 20.01
C VAL A 126 -10.00 24.89 21.29
N PRO A 127 -10.86 25.92 21.25
CA PRO A 127 -11.71 26.26 22.38
C PRO A 127 -12.93 25.33 22.48
N ASP A 128 -13.39 24.81 21.35
CA ASP A 128 -14.58 23.97 21.24
C ASP A 128 -14.32 22.77 20.30
N PRO A 129 -14.86 21.58 20.61
CA PRO A 129 -14.68 20.36 19.81
C PRO A 129 -15.16 20.46 18.36
N GLY A 130 -16.13 21.33 18.03
CA GLY A 130 -16.55 21.56 16.65
C GLY A 130 -15.40 22.02 15.74
N TYR A 131 -14.45 22.80 16.29
CA TYR A 131 -13.25 23.21 15.54
C TYR A 131 -12.28 22.06 15.27
N LEU A 132 -12.39 20.91 15.95
CA LEU A 132 -11.62 19.71 15.61
C LEU A 132 -12.02 19.15 14.26
N PHE A 133 -13.24 19.39 13.77
CA PHE A 133 -13.59 19.01 12.40
C PHE A 133 -12.69 19.71 11.36
N LEU A 134 -12.49 21.02 11.50
CA LEU A 134 -11.62 21.75 10.57
C LEU A 134 -10.13 21.42 10.81
N THR A 135 -9.68 21.54 12.07
CA THR A 135 -8.26 21.45 12.42
C THR A 135 -7.73 20.02 12.37
N HIS A 136 -8.52 19.05 12.82
CA HIS A 136 -8.14 17.64 12.84
C HIS A 136 -8.64 16.92 11.59
N THR A 137 -9.95 16.86 11.35
CA THR A 137 -10.51 16.03 10.26
C THR A 137 -9.98 16.43 8.90
N ILE A 138 -10.09 17.71 8.53
CA ILE A 138 -9.71 18.18 7.19
C ILE A 138 -8.20 18.27 7.03
N LEU A 139 -7.52 19.08 7.87
CA LEU A 139 -6.08 19.31 7.69
C LEU A 139 -5.26 18.04 7.92
N HIS A 140 -5.53 17.29 9.00
CA HIS A 140 -4.81 16.02 9.23
C HIS A 140 -5.17 14.98 8.16
N GLY A 141 -6.42 14.95 7.70
CA GLY A 141 -6.86 14.09 6.60
C GLY A 141 -6.02 14.28 5.35
N ILE A 142 -5.92 15.53 4.85
CA ILE A 142 -5.12 15.87 3.67
C ILE A 142 -3.64 15.52 3.87
N GLY A 143 -3.05 15.90 4.99
CA GLY A 143 -1.65 15.59 5.29
C GLY A 143 -1.38 14.08 5.35
N SER A 144 -2.30 13.32 5.97
CA SER A 144 -2.22 11.87 6.03
C SER A 144 -2.34 11.21 4.65
N THR A 145 -3.18 11.73 3.76
CA THR A 145 -3.26 11.27 2.36
C THR A 145 -1.93 11.41 1.65
N LEU A 146 -1.26 12.56 1.80
CA LEU A 146 0.02 12.82 1.15
C LEU A 146 1.11 11.86 1.66
N VAL A 147 1.16 11.59 2.97
CA VAL A 147 2.07 10.57 3.54
C VAL A 147 1.78 9.19 2.95
N LEU A 148 0.51 8.77 2.93
CA LEU A 148 0.12 7.45 2.41
C LEU A 148 0.43 7.30 0.92
N CYS A 149 0.19 8.34 0.12
CA CYS A 149 0.54 8.34 -1.30
C CYS A 149 2.05 8.31 -1.51
N GLY A 150 2.80 9.17 -0.81
CA GLY A 150 4.25 9.27 -0.95
C GLY A 150 4.95 7.96 -0.60
N THR A 151 4.61 7.37 0.55
CA THR A 151 5.18 6.10 1.04
C THR A 151 4.81 4.90 0.17
N SER A 152 3.56 4.81 -0.30
CA SER A 152 3.10 3.69 -1.12
C SER A 152 3.63 3.75 -2.56
N LEU A 153 3.69 4.93 -3.17
CA LEU A 153 4.21 5.10 -4.53
C LEU A 153 5.72 4.90 -4.59
N VAL A 154 6.48 5.50 -3.67
CA VAL A 154 7.94 5.33 -3.67
C VAL A 154 8.29 3.85 -3.42
N THR A 155 7.58 3.17 -2.52
CA THR A 155 7.81 1.74 -2.26
C THR A 155 7.47 0.89 -3.48
N GLY A 156 6.35 1.17 -4.16
CA GLY A 156 5.98 0.49 -5.40
C GLY A 156 6.98 0.71 -6.55
N ASP A 157 7.71 1.83 -6.56
CA ASP A 157 8.75 2.09 -7.56
C ASP A 157 10.02 1.24 -7.31
N TYR A 158 10.44 1.08 -6.05
CA TYR A 158 11.64 0.29 -5.70
C TYR A 158 11.37 -1.21 -5.57
N PHE A 159 10.22 -1.58 -5.04
CA PHE A 159 9.77 -2.96 -4.87
C PHE A 159 8.57 -3.19 -5.78
N ASP A 160 8.81 -3.09 -7.08
CA ASP A 160 7.78 -3.28 -8.09
C ASP A 160 7.26 -4.72 -8.07
N LYS A 161 6.17 -4.97 -8.80
CA LYS A 161 5.54 -6.29 -8.85
C LYS A 161 6.54 -7.38 -9.25
N THR A 162 7.60 -7.15 -10.02
CA THR A 162 8.55 -8.23 -10.37
C THR A 162 9.56 -8.56 -9.26
N HIS A 163 9.68 -7.71 -8.24
CA HIS A 163 10.68 -7.83 -7.20
C HIS A 163 10.38 -8.99 -6.21
N ARG A 164 11.43 -9.69 -5.76
CA ARG A 164 11.34 -10.86 -4.84
C ARG A 164 10.68 -10.54 -3.49
N PHE A 165 10.81 -9.29 -3.03
CA PHE A 165 10.33 -8.82 -1.72
C PHE A 165 9.14 -7.85 -1.84
N HIS A 166 8.37 -7.94 -2.93
CA HIS A 166 7.28 -7.02 -3.21
C HIS A 166 6.18 -7.09 -2.13
N VAL A 167 5.75 -8.29 -1.76
CA VAL A 167 4.67 -8.48 -0.77
C VAL A 167 5.17 -8.09 0.62
N LEU A 168 6.41 -8.43 0.98
CA LEU A 168 7.04 -7.97 2.22
C LEU A 168 7.07 -6.44 2.32
N ALA A 169 7.57 -5.76 1.29
CA ALA A 169 7.72 -4.31 1.29
C ALA A 169 6.38 -3.60 1.34
N THR A 170 5.43 -4.03 0.52
CA THR A 170 4.08 -3.45 0.50
C THR A 170 3.29 -3.75 1.78
N ALA A 171 3.53 -4.89 2.43
CA ALA A 171 2.99 -5.19 3.76
C ALA A 171 3.55 -4.24 4.81
N PHE A 172 4.87 -4.04 4.92
CA PHE A 172 5.42 -3.07 5.89
C PHE A 172 4.90 -1.65 5.70
N VAL A 173 4.61 -1.23 4.47
CA VAL A 173 3.98 0.05 4.15
C VAL A 173 2.47 0.08 4.43
N SER A 174 1.85 -1.03 4.82
CA SER A 174 0.53 -1.06 5.46
C SER A 174 0.59 -1.18 6.99
N GLY A 175 1.80 -1.15 7.57
CA GLY A 175 2.20 -1.48 8.96
C GLY A 175 1.58 -0.70 10.12
N GLY A 176 0.43 -0.07 9.93
CA GLY A 176 -0.34 0.54 11.00
C GLY A 176 -0.64 -0.35 12.23
N PRO A 177 -0.73 -1.70 12.17
CA PRO A 177 -1.02 -2.51 13.38
C PRO A 177 -0.02 -2.31 14.51
N TYR A 178 1.28 -2.20 14.21
CA TYR A 178 2.30 -1.91 15.24
C TYR A 178 2.10 -0.55 15.90
N GLY A 179 1.47 0.38 15.18
CA GLY A 179 1.21 1.73 15.67
C GLY A 179 0.37 1.76 16.93
N VAL A 180 -0.64 0.88 17.09
CA VAL A 180 -1.48 0.91 18.31
C VAL A 180 -0.70 0.43 19.55
N LEU A 181 0.24 -0.50 19.37
CA LEU A 181 1.07 -1.03 20.45
C LEU A 181 2.05 0.02 20.99
N ILE A 182 2.52 0.92 20.13
CA ILE A 182 3.45 2.00 20.50
C ILE A 182 2.66 3.22 20.99
N PHE A 183 1.72 3.70 20.19
CA PHE A 183 1.02 4.96 20.43
C PHE A 183 -0.08 4.86 21.49
N GLY A 184 -0.65 3.67 21.74
CA GLY A 184 -1.62 3.47 22.82
C GLY A 184 -1.04 3.84 24.19
N PRO A 185 0.02 3.17 24.66
CA PRO A 185 0.68 3.52 25.92
C PRO A 185 1.27 4.93 25.91
N LEU A 186 1.88 5.36 24.79
CA LEU A 186 2.51 6.67 24.67
C LEU A 186 1.51 7.82 24.84
N PHE A 187 0.37 7.77 24.16
CA PHE A 187 -0.67 8.78 24.30
C PHE A 187 -1.35 8.74 25.66
N SER A 188 -1.58 7.55 26.21
CA SER A 188 -2.09 7.42 27.58
C SER A 188 -1.16 8.13 28.58
N HIS A 189 0.15 7.92 28.46
CA HIS A 189 1.13 8.58 29.31
C HIS A 189 1.14 10.10 29.11
N TRP A 190 1.17 10.59 27.86
CA TRP A 190 1.15 12.02 27.58
C TRP A 190 -0.10 12.71 28.10
N ILE A 191 -1.27 12.10 27.89
CA ILE A 191 -2.56 12.67 28.29
C ILE A 191 -2.69 12.68 29.81
N GLN A 192 -2.28 11.60 30.50
CA GLN A 192 -2.39 11.53 31.97
C GLN A 192 -1.48 12.52 32.70
N HIS A 193 -0.26 12.75 32.20
CA HIS A 193 0.71 13.63 32.88
C HIS A 193 0.68 15.08 32.40
N TYR A 194 0.37 15.31 31.12
CA TYR A 194 0.48 16.64 30.50
C TYR A 194 -0.85 17.14 29.91
N GLY A 195 -1.86 16.29 29.75
CA GLY A 195 -3.14 16.66 29.13
C GLY A 195 -3.17 16.46 27.62
N TRP A 196 -4.37 16.54 27.04
CA TRP A 196 -4.61 16.23 25.63
C TRP A 196 -4.04 17.29 24.68
N GLN A 197 -3.96 18.55 25.10
CA GLN A 197 -3.38 19.63 24.29
C GLN A 197 -1.90 19.36 24.02
N TYR A 198 -1.13 19.05 25.07
CA TYR A 198 0.30 18.74 24.95
C TYR A 198 0.53 17.43 24.19
N ALA A 199 -0.34 16.45 24.33
CA ALA A 199 -0.27 15.22 23.53
C ALA A 199 -0.42 15.49 22.02
N PHE A 200 -1.28 16.44 21.61
CA PHE A 200 -1.33 16.89 20.21
C PHE A 200 -0.04 17.60 19.79
N ILE A 201 0.51 18.47 20.63
CA ILE A 201 1.75 19.20 20.34
C ILE A 201 2.92 18.21 20.12
N TYR A 202 3.13 17.29 21.06
CA TYR A 202 4.18 16.26 20.97
C TYR A 202 3.99 15.36 19.75
N SER A 203 2.75 15.00 19.42
CA SER A 203 2.44 14.24 18.20
C SER A 203 2.81 15.02 16.94
N GLY A 204 2.50 16.32 16.88
CA GLY A 204 2.84 17.18 15.76
C GLY A 204 4.34 17.26 15.51
N ILE A 205 5.13 17.48 16.55
CA ILE A 205 6.60 17.55 16.47
C ILE A 205 7.19 16.20 16.01
N LEU A 206 6.73 15.11 16.62
CA LEU A 206 7.17 13.75 16.28
C LEU A 206 6.88 13.42 14.80
N PHE A 207 5.66 13.68 14.33
CA PHE A 207 5.28 13.37 12.96
C PHE A 207 5.97 14.28 11.95
N LEU A 208 6.22 15.55 12.28
CA LEU A 208 7.03 16.43 11.43
C LEU A 208 8.41 15.82 11.21
N PHE A 209 9.09 15.43 12.29
CA PHE A 209 10.42 14.83 12.23
C PHE A 209 10.42 13.55 11.38
N VAL A 210 9.51 12.62 11.66
CA VAL A 210 9.41 11.34 10.93
C VAL A 210 9.08 11.55 9.45
N THR A 211 8.20 12.51 9.13
CA THR A 211 7.81 12.80 7.74
C THR A 211 8.95 13.45 6.96
N TRP A 212 9.73 14.32 7.60
CA TRP A 212 10.88 14.97 6.97
C TRP A 212 12.05 14.02 6.71
N LEU A 213 12.16 12.90 7.43
CA LEU A 213 13.05 11.81 7.00
C LEU A 213 12.70 11.32 5.58
N GLY A 214 11.40 11.29 5.24
CA GLY A 214 10.92 11.00 3.89
C GLY A 214 11.35 12.06 2.86
N THR A 215 11.32 13.34 3.23
CA THR A 215 11.80 14.45 2.37
C THR A 215 13.27 14.29 1.97
N VAL A 216 14.10 13.77 2.86
CA VAL A 216 15.54 13.54 2.59
C VAL A 216 15.77 12.26 1.76
N THR A 217 14.97 11.22 2.00
CA THR A 217 15.24 9.86 1.50
C THR A 217 14.45 9.45 0.26
N PHE A 218 13.26 10.01 0.00
CA PHE A 218 12.38 9.54 -1.08
C PHE A 218 12.79 10.11 -2.44
N LEU A 219 13.63 9.36 -3.15
CA LEU A 219 14.05 9.70 -4.51
C LEU A 219 13.27 8.84 -5.51
N PRO A 220 12.76 9.44 -6.61
CA PRO A 220 12.20 8.66 -7.70
C PRO A 220 13.25 7.70 -8.27
N ARG A 221 12.87 6.44 -8.52
CA ARG A 221 13.77 5.41 -9.05
C ARG A 221 14.41 5.82 -10.39
N ARG A 222 13.65 6.49 -11.27
CA ARG A 222 14.16 7.01 -12.56
C ARG A 222 15.35 7.95 -12.38
N THR A 223 15.36 8.77 -11.33
CA THR A 223 16.46 9.69 -11.03
C THR A 223 17.73 8.94 -10.61
N VAL A 224 17.58 7.81 -9.91
CA VAL A 224 18.69 6.94 -9.50
C VAL A 224 19.25 6.16 -10.70
N GLU A 225 18.39 5.57 -11.53
CA GLU A 225 18.81 4.87 -12.76
C GLU A 225 19.56 5.82 -13.71
N TYR A 226 19.08 7.07 -13.85
CA TYR A 226 19.79 8.11 -14.61
C TYR A 226 21.14 8.49 -13.99
N HIS A 227 21.19 8.72 -12.67
CA HIS A 227 22.47 9.01 -11.99
C HIS A 227 23.47 7.85 -12.12
N GLN A 228 23.02 6.61 -11.99
CA GLN A 228 23.87 5.43 -12.20
C GLN A 228 24.36 5.34 -13.64
N ALA A 229 23.50 5.59 -14.63
CA ALA A 229 23.92 5.63 -16.03
C ALA A 229 24.97 6.73 -16.28
N VAL A 230 24.75 7.94 -15.79
CA VAL A 230 25.70 9.07 -15.93
C VAL A 230 27.01 8.81 -15.18
N MET A 231 26.97 8.25 -13.96
CA MET A 231 28.18 7.90 -13.22
C MET A 231 28.97 6.78 -13.91
N ASN A 232 28.28 5.76 -14.44
CA ASN A 232 28.92 4.71 -15.22
C ASN A 232 29.50 5.25 -16.52
N GLU A 233 28.87 6.23 -17.18
CA GLU A 233 29.42 6.91 -18.36
C GLU A 233 30.66 7.75 -18.01
N ILE A 234 30.70 8.40 -16.84
CA ILE A 234 31.86 9.16 -16.37
C ILE A 234 33.00 8.22 -15.96
N GLU A 235 32.72 7.11 -15.27
CA GLU A 235 33.72 6.10 -14.90
C GLU A 235 34.23 5.30 -16.11
N ASN A 236 33.36 5.01 -17.10
CA ASN A 236 33.74 4.31 -18.33
C ASN A 236 34.30 5.26 -19.41
N GLY A 237 34.15 6.58 -19.24
CA GLY A 237 34.82 7.60 -20.06
C GLY A 237 36.34 7.51 -19.98
N ASP A 238 36.88 6.98 -18.88
CA ASP A 238 38.30 6.70 -18.69
C ASP A 238 38.71 5.25 -19.07
N LYS A 239 37.74 4.39 -19.45
CA LYS A 239 37.98 3.00 -19.87
C LYS A 239 37.10 2.61 -21.04
N LYS A 240 37.45 3.09 -22.24
CA LYS A 240 36.99 2.46 -23.48
C LYS A 240 37.68 1.10 -23.66
N GLN A 241 37.04 0.02 -23.21
CA GLN A 241 36.83 -1.18 -24.03
C GLN A 241 36.04 -2.25 -23.28
N ASP A 242 35.10 -2.84 -24.03
CA ASP A 242 34.58 -4.19 -23.93
C ASP A 242 34.10 -4.65 -22.55
N ASN A 243 32.79 -4.54 -22.32
CA ASN A 243 32.02 -5.69 -21.84
C ASN A 243 30.52 -5.48 -22.07
N ASN A 244 30.02 -6.26 -23.03
CA ASN A 244 28.62 -6.38 -23.40
C ASN A 244 27.86 -7.16 -22.31
N THR A 245 27.67 -6.55 -21.14
CA THR A 245 26.73 -7.07 -20.12
C THR A 245 25.43 -6.28 -20.22
N GLN A 246 24.78 -6.40 -21.38
CA GLN A 246 23.42 -5.92 -21.54
C GLN A 246 22.52 -6.79 -20.66
N THR A 247 22.05 -6.21 -19.55
CA THR A 247 20.83 -6.70 -18.91
C THR A 247 19.75 -6.84 -19.98
N PRO A 248 19.05 -7.99 -20.08
CA PRO A 248 18.17 -8.26 -21.20
C PRO A 248 17.08 -7.18 -21.28
N LEU A 249 17.07 -6.48 -22.41
CA LEU A 249 16.16 -5.37 -22.76
C LEU A 249 14.67 -5.76 -22.63
N LEU A 250 14.37 -7.06 -22.64
CA LEU A 250 13.05 -7.63 -22.38
C LEU A 250 12.50 -7.39 -20.96
N LEU A 251 13.35 -7.27 -19.93
CA LEU A 251 12.91 -6.91 -18.57
C LEU A 251 12.69 -5.40 -18.40
N ARG A 252 13.22 -4.58 -19.32
CA ARG A 252 13.04 -3.13 -19.34
C ARG A 252 11.65 -2.73 -19.83
N ASN A 253 11.01 -3.61 -20.62
CA ASN A 253 9.74 -3.39 -21.32
C ASN A 253 8.55 -4.13 -20.69
N ALA A 254 8.72 -4.78 -19.54
CA ALA A 254 7.56 -5.21 -18.75
C ALA A 254 6.80 -3.94 -18.32
N PRO A 255 5.48 -3.86 -18.51
CA PRO A 255 4.71 -2.64 -18.26
C PRO A 255 4.92 -2.17 -16.81
N LYS A 256 5.64 -1.07 -16.64
CA LYS A 256 5.88 -0.44 -15.34
C LYS A 256 4.76 0.55 -15.05
N ALA A 257 4.58 0.90 -13.78
CA ALA A 257 3.70 1.97 -13.30
C ALA A 257 3.86 3.31 -14.04
N SER A 258 5.02 3.50 -14.70
CA SER A 258 5.41 4.66 -15.48
C SER A 258 4.84 4.69 -16.89
N ASP A 259 4.37 3.56 -17.45
CA ASP A 259 4.26 3.41 -18.90
C ASP A 259 2.85 3.62 -19.46
N GLY A 260 1.91 4.13 -18.65
CA GLY A 260 0.64 4.58 -19.22
C GLY A 260 -0.44 4.82 -18.19
N ARG A 261 -0.73 6.10 -17.94
CA ARG A 261 -2.08 6.71 -17.97
C ARG A 261 -2.15 8.00 -17.17
N GLY A 262 -1.25 8.27 -16.24
CA GLY A 262 -1.27 9.54 -15.47
C GLY A 262 -2.52 9.74 -14.60
N TRP A 263 -3.37 8.73 -14.42
CA TRP A 263 -4.59 8.76 -13.61
C TRP A 263 -4.61 7.54 -12.67
N ALA A 264 -5.01 7.75 -11.40
CA ALA A 264 -5.12 6.69 -10.39
C ALA A 264 -6.49 5.97 -10.41
N PHE A 265 -7.21 6.02 -11.53
CA PHE A 265 -8.52 5.39 -11.72
C PHE A 265 -8.47 4.36 -12.85
N CYS A 266 -9.24 3.27 -12.69
CA CYS A 266 -9.47 2.30 -13.75
C CYS A 266 -10.28 2.93 -14.88
N SER A 267 -9.97 2.59 -16.13
CA SER A 267 -10.81 3.02 -17.26
C SER A 267 -12.17 2.33 -17.20
N MET A 268 -13.20 3.00 -17.72
CA MET A 268 -14.56 2.45 -17.76
C MET A 268 -14.62 1.12 -18.55
N ALA A 269 -13.83 1.00 -19.62
CA ALA A 269 -13.68 -0.24 -20.37
C ALA A 269 -13.12 -1.39 -19.50
N HIS A 270 -12.10 -1.09 -18.67
CA HIS A 270 -11.52 -2.09 -17.76
C HIS A 270 -12.52 -2.53 -16.70
N LEU A 271 -13.29 -1.59 -16.12
CA LEU A 271 -14.33 -1.89 -15.14
C LEU A 271 -15.43 -2.79 -15.73
N ARG A 272 -15.88 -2.53 -16.96
CA ARG A 272 -16.87 -3.38 -17.65
C ARG A 272 -16.33 -4.78 -17.95
N ALA A 273 -15.06 -4.91 -18.33
CA ALA A 273 -14.43 -6.20 -18.63
C ALA A 273 -14.07 -7.02 -17.37
N ASN A 274 -14.04 -6.39 -16.20
CA ASN A 274 -13.59 -6.99 -14.95
C ASN A 274 -14.61 -6.80 -13.81
N PRO A 275 -15.72 -7.57 -13.82
CA PRO A 275 -16.76 -7.47 -12.80
C PRO A 275 -16.25 -7.75 -11.37
N GLN A 276 -15.16 -8.51 -11.23
CA GLN A 276 -14.54 -8.76 -9.93
C GLN A 276 -14.05 -7.48 -9.22
N VAL A 277 -13.78 -6.39 -9.97
CA VAL A 277 -13.38 -5.10 -9.39
C VAL A 277 -14.53 -4.47 -8.58
N PHE A 278 -15.77 -4.61 -9.05
CA PHE A 278 -16.94 -4.10 -8.35
C PHE A 278 -17.21 -4.91 -7.07
N LEU A 279 -17.14 -6.24 -7.17
CA LEU A 279 -17.27 -7.13 -6.01
C LEU A 279 -16.19 -6.85 -4.96
N TRP A 280 -14.96 -6.58 -5.39
CA TRP A 280 -13.87 -6.16 -4.51
C TRP A 280 -14.19 -4.84 -3.81
N GLY A 281 -14.70 -3.85 -4.54
CA GLY A 281 -15.17 -2.60 -3.95
C GLY A 281 -16.22 -2.82 -2.85
N MET A 282 -17.27 -3.60 -3.15
CA MET A 282 -18.31 -3.91 -2.15
C MET A 282 -17.74 -4.66 -0.94
N GLU A 283 -16.84 -5.63 -1.16
CA GLU A 283 -16.22 -6.36 -0.07
C GLU A 283 -15.37 -5.45 0.81
N ARG A 284 -14.58 -4.55 0.21
CA ARG A 284 -13.78 -3.55 0.93
C ARG A 284 -14.65 -2.56 1.68
N PHE A 285 -15.77 -2.13 1.11
CA PHE A 285 -16.76 -1.28 1.76
C PHE A 285 -17.27 -1.94 3.05
N LEU A 286 -17.75 -3.18 2.96
CA LEU A 286 -18.27 -3.94 4.09
C LEU A 286 -17.20 -4.28 5.12
N HIS A 287 -15.98 -4.61 4.66
CA HIS A 287 -14.85 -4.85 5.55
C HIS A 287 -14.62 -3.64 6.47
N ASN A 288 -14.59 -2.43 5.91
CA ASN A 288 -14.35 -1.24 6.70
C ASN A 288 -15.55 -0.90 7.62
N ILE A 289 -16.79 -1.15 7.21
CA ILE A 289 -17.93 -1.01 8.13
C ILE A 289 -17.76 -1.94 9.35
N VAL A 290 -17.39 -3.20 9.12
CA VAL A 290 -17.22 -4.17 10.22
C VAL A 290 -16.03 -3.80 11.11
N ILE A 291 -14.86 -3.51 10.54
CA ILE A 291 -13.66 -3.30 11.35
C ILE A 291 -13.78 -2.07 12.22
N TYR A 292 -14.23 -0.95 11.66
CA TYR A 292 -14.36 0.28 12.42
C TYR A 292 -15.58 0.24 13.34
N GLY A 293 -16.67 -0.40 12.91
CA GLY A 293 -17.79 -0.71 13.81
C GLY A 293 -17.35 -1.50 15.05
N LEU A 294 -16.52 -2.54 14.89
CA LEU A 294 -15.96 -3.32 16.00
C LEU A 294 -14.99 -2.50 16.86
N LEU A 295 -13.98 -1.84 16.25
CA LEU A 295 -12.95 -1.11 17.01
C LEU A 295 -13.54 -0.01 17.90
N MET A 296 -14.60 0.66 17.45
CA MET A 296 -15.27 1.70 18.21
C MET A 296 -16.16 1.14 19.32
N ASN A 297 -17.08 0.25 18.97
CA ASN A 297 -18.14 -0.16 19.88
C ASN A 297 -17.73 -1.27 20.83
N LEU A 298 -16.68 -2.05 20.52
CA LEU A 298 -16.23 -3.11 21.41
C LEU A 298 -15.62 -2.56 22.70
N THR A 299 -14.91 -1.44 22.63
CA THR A 299 -14.40 -0.75 23.83
C THR A 299 -15.54 -0.20 24.68
N ALA A 300 -16.53 0.44 24.05
CA ALA A 300 -17.72 0.95 24.75
C ALA A 300 -18.52 -0.18 25.40
N TYR A 301 -18.75 -1.28 24.67
CA TYR A 301 -19.43 -2.48 25.15
C TYR A 301 -18.75 -3.06 26.39
N VAL A 302 -17.44 -3.35 26.31
CA VAL A 302 -16.69 -3.96 27.41
C VAL A 302 -16.60 -3.01 28.61
N SER A 303 -16.46 -1.70 28.37
CA SER A 303 -16.46 -0.70 29.46
C SER A 303 -17.80 -0.70 30.21
N GLN A 304 -18.93 -0.69 29.48
CA GLN A 304 -20.26 -0.71 30.08
C GLN A 304 -20.55 -2.04 30.80
N ALA A 305 -20.02 -3.15 30.29
CA ALA A 305 -20.15 -4.46 30.93
C ALA A 305 -19.27 -4.64 32.18
N LEU A 306 -18.26 -3.78 32.39
CA LEU A 306 -17.34 -3.78 33.54
C LEU A 306 -17.53 -2.54 34.43
N ASP A 307 -18.78 -2.13 34.67
CA ASP A 307 -19.12 -0.99 35.56
C ASP A 307 -18.41 0.33 35.20
N ASN A 308 -18.29 0.62 33.90
CA ASN A 308 -17.64 1.81 33.33
C ASN A 308 -16.12 1.92 33.59
N GLU A 309 -15.43 0.81 33.85
CA GLU A 309 -13.96 0.78 33.87
C GLU A 309 -13.34 0.91 32.48
N LEU A 310 -13.15 2.16 32.03
CA LEU A 310 -12.60 2.48 30.69
C LEU A 310 -11.23 1.83 30.42
N ILE A 311 -10.36 1.75 31.42
CA ILE A 311 -9.01 1.16 31.29
C ILE A 311 -9.11 -0.33 30.95
N ARG A 312 -10.03 -1.07 31.58
CA ARG A 312 -10.26 -2.48 31.26
C ARG A 312 -10.95 -2.61 29.91
N GLY A 313 -11.91 -1.75 29.59
CA GLY A 313 -12.52 -1.67 28.25
C GLY A 313 -11.50 -1.54 27.12
N ALA A 314 -10.53 -0.63 27.26
CA ALA A 314 -9.51 -0.38 26.24
C ALA A 314 -8.57 -1.58 25.99
N LYS A 315 -8.46 -2.54 26.92
CA LYS A 315 -7.67 -3.77 26.72
C LYS A 315 -8.19 -4.62 25.56
N VAL A 316 -9.47 -4.51 25.20
CA VAL A 316 -10.03 -5.29 24.09
C VAL A 316 -9.42 -4.88 22.74
N ASN A 317 -9.22 -3.58 22.53
CA ASN A 317 -8.55 -3.05 21.34
C ASN A 317 -7.05 -3.38 21.33
N LEU A 318 -6.43 -3.49 22.51
CA LEU A 318 -5.05 -3.97 22.63
C LEU A 318 -4.93 -5.43 22.18
N TYR A 319 -5.81 -6.32 22.65
CA TYR A 319 -5.82 -7.73 22.21
C TYR A 319 -6.11 -7.86 20.72
N PHE A 320 -7.08 -7.10 20.19
CA PHE A 320 -7.34 -7.02 18.76
C PHE A 320 -6.08 -6.62 17.98
N GLY A 321 -5.37 -5.58 18.43
CA GLY A 321 -4.13 -5.10 17.83
C GLY A 321 -2.96 -6.10 17.90
N ILE A 322 -2.86 -6.87 18.99
CA ILE A 322 -1.85 -7.95 19.13
C ILE A 322 -2.11 -9.04 18.09
N GLY A 323 -3.35 -9.51 17.97
CA GLY A 323 -3.73 -10.51 16.97
C GLY A 323 -3.45 -10.04 15.55
N GLU A 324 -3.83 -8.79 15.23
CA GLU A 324 -3.55 -8.16 13.94
C GLU A 324 -2.04 -8.11 13.66
N SER A 325 -1.23 -7.69 14.64
CA SER A 325 0.22 -7.54 14.50
C SER A 325 0.95 -8.88 14.32
N LEU A 326 0.49 -9.95 14.98
CA LEU A 326 1.05 -11.30 14.83
C LEU A 326 0.84 -11.84 13.41
N VAL A 327 -0.41 -11.81 12.94
CA VAL A 327 -0.74 -12.26 11.57
C VAL A 327 -0.07 -11.37 10.53
N PHE A 328 0.04 -10.08 10.80
CA PHE A 328 0.75 -9.15 9.95
C PHE A 328 2.24 -9.50 9.82
N THR A 329 2.93 -9.78 10.95
CA THR A 329 4.36 -10.10 10.94
C THR A 329 4.61 -11.39 10.17
N ILE A 330 3.88 -12.46 10.50
CA ILE A 330 4.00 -13.76 9.84
C ILE A 330 3.63 -13.63 8.37
N GLY A 331 2.54 -12.93 8.07
CA GLY A 331 2.04 -12.69 6.74
C GLY A 331 3.06 -11.95 5.88
N ALA A 332 3.69 -10.90 6.38
CA ALA A 332 4.70 -10.14 5.63
C ALA A 332 5.88 -11.04 5.19
N PHE A 333 6.38 -11.94 6.06
CA PHE A 333 7.50 -12.84 5.72
C PHE A 333 7.11 -14.00 4.79
N VAL A 334 5.85 -14.46 4.85
CA VAL A 334 5.34 -15.57 4.03
C VAL A 334 4.72 -15.07 2.71
N GLY A 335 4.34 -13.80 2.65
CA GLY A 335 3.56 -13.16 1.60
C GLY A 335 4.11 -13.39 0.19
N ASP A 336 5.42 -13.26 0.02
CA ASP A 336 6.05 -13.44 -1.30
C ASP A 336 5.96 -14.89 -1.81
N ARG A 337 5.81 -15.89 -0.92
CA ARG A 337 5.63 -17.31 -1.30
C ARG A 337 4.19 -17.64 -1.70
N ILE A 338 3.21 -16.92 -1.19
CA ILE A 338 1.78 -17.13 -1.45
C ILE A 338 1.24 -16.22 -2.56
N ARG A 339 2.13 -15.50 -3.24
CA ARG A 339 1.82 -14.62 -4.35
C ARG A 339 1.08 -15.36 -5.48
N GLY A 340 0.09 -14.70 -6.08
CA GLY A 340 -0.84 -15.28 -7.05
C GLY A 340 -2.01 -16.04 -6.44
N HIS A 341 -2.02 -16.20 -5.10
CA HIS A 341 -3.09 -16.84 -4.33
C HIS A 341 -3.51 -15.96 -3.14
N LEU A 342 -3.22 -14.65 -3.17
CA LEU A 342 -3.56 -13.72 -2.09
C LEU A 342 -5.08 -13.56 -1.88
N PRO A 343 -5.94 -13.54 -2.92
CA PRO A 343 -7.40 -13.49 -2.75
C PRO A 343 -7.95 -14.70 -1.96
N LEU A 344 -7.35 -15.88 -2.14
CA LEU A 344 -7.71 -17.08 -1.38
C LEU A 344 -7.34 -16.93 0.10
N THR A 345 -6.17 -16.33 0.37
CA THR A 345 -5.74 -16.03 1.75
C THR A 345 -6.74 -15.06 2.42
N TYR A 346 -7.26 -14.08 1.67
CA TYR A 346 -8.32 -13.17 2.14
C TYR A 346 -9.62 -13.90 2.46
N LEU A 347 -10.03 -14.85 1.61
CA LEU A 347 -11.21 -15.68 1.83
C LEU A 347 -11.07 -16.50 3.11
N ILE A 348 -9.91 -17.12 3.34
CA ILE A 348 -9.63 -17.90 4.56
C ILE A 348 -9.71 -16.99 5.80
N GLY A 349 -9.06 -15.82 5.76
CA GLY A 349 -9.12 -14.84 6.85
C GLY A 349 -10.55 -14.36 7.13
N ALA A 350 -11.34 -14.07 6.10
CA ALA A 350 -12.74 -13.69 6.25
C ALA A 350 -13.60 -14.84 6.80
N GLY A 351 -13.32 -16.09 6.43
CA GLY A 351 -13.99 -17.28 6.96
C GLY A 351 -13.75 -17.45 8.46
N PHE A 352 -12.49 -17.31 8.91
CA PHE A 352 -12.17 -17.32 10.34
C PHE A 352 -12.81 -16.14 11.08
N ALA A 353 -12.80 -14.94 10.50
CA ALA A 353 -13.48 -13.79 11.10
C ALA A 353 -14.99 -14.01 11.23
N ALA A 354 -15.63 -14.65 10.24
CA ALA A 354 -17.04 -15.02 10.31
C ALA A 354 -17.28 -16.01 11.45
N LEU A 355 -16.47 -17.07 11.54
CA LEU A 355 -16.55 -18.07 12.61
C LEU A 355 -16.45 -17.41 14.00
N PHE A 356 -15.45 -16.56 14.22
CA PHE A 356 -15.26 -15.90 15.51
C PHE A 356 -16.41 -14.95 15.86
N LEU A 357 -16.91 -14.16 14.91
CA LEU A 357 -18.05 -13.27 15.16
C LEU A 357 -19.37 -14.04 15.38
N LEU A 358 -19.55 -15.19 14.72
CA LEU A 358 -20.68 -16.09 14.96
C LEU A 358 -20.63 -16.69 16.38
N ILE A 359 -19.45 -16.95 16.91
CA ILE A 359 -19.28 -17.38 18.31
C ILE A 359 -19.56 -16.20 19.25
N VAL A 360 -18.98 -15.02 18.98
CA VAL A 360 -19.18 -13.81 19.81
C VAL A 360 -20.65 -13.46 19.94
N GLN A 361 -21.45 -13.49 18.87
CA GLN A 361 -22.89 -13.14 18.97
C GLN A 361 -23.69 -14.04 19.93
N THR A 362 -23.22 -15.27 20.20
CA THR A 362 -23.88 -16.21 21.13
C THR A 362 -23.33 -16.09 22.55
N SER A 363 -22.05 -15.73 22.68
CA SER A 363 -21.30 -15.75 23.93
C SER A 363 -20.92 -14.35 24.43
N TYR A 364 -21.50 -13.29 23.86
CA TYR A 364 -21.09 -11.91 24.14
C TYR A 364 -21.22 -11.55 25.62
N THR A 365 -22.13 -12.19 26.37
CA THR A 365 -22.32 -11.97 27.81
C THR A 365 -21.09 -12.31 28.65
N ASP A 366 -20.19 -13.18 28.17
CA ASP A 366 -18.93 -13.48 28.84
C ASP A 366 -17.80 -12.59 28.31
N ILE A 367 -17.39 -11.63 29.12
CA ILE A 367 -16.38 -10.63 28.77
C ILE A 367 -15.00 -11.26 28.54
N ASN A 368 -14.67 -12.36 29.24
CA ASN A 368 -13.39 -13.06 29.03
C ASN A 368 -13.35 -13.71 27.66
N VAL A 369 -14.47 -14.29 27.22
CA VAL A 369 -14.61 -14.86 25.88
C VAL A 369 -14.49 -13.76 24.82
N VAL A 370 -15.11 -12.59 25.05
CA VAL A 370 -14.99 -11.43 24.15
C VAL A 370 -13.54 -10.95 24.04
N TYR A 371 -12.78 -10.88 25.14
CA TYR A 371 -11.37 -10.52 25.10
C TYR A 371 -10.51 -11.48 24.26
N VAL A 372 -10.67 -12.78 24.47
CA VAL A 372 -9.91 -13.80 23.73
C VAL A 372 -10.28 -13.79 22.26
N LEU A 373 -11.57 -13.77 21.94
CA LEU A 373 -12.06 -13.74 20.56
C LEU A 373 -11.74 -12.42 19.85
N ALA A 374 -11.58 -11.30 20.56
CA ALA A 374 -11.13 -10.05 19.96
C ALA A 374 -9.72 -10.18 19.37
N GLY A 375 -8.80 -10.88 20.05
CA GLY A 375 -7.47 -11.16 19.52
C GLY A 375 -7.50 -12.03 18.27
N PHE A 376 -8.26 -13.13 18.29
CA PHE A 376 -8.41 -14.00 17.12
C PHE A 376 -9.10 -13.30 15.94
N THR A 377 -10.14 -12.51 16.23
CA THR A 377 -10.83 -11.68 15.23
C THR A 377 -9.86 -10.65 14.64
N GLY A 378 -9.05 -9.98 15.46
CA GLY A 378 -8.02 -9.06 15.01
C GLY A 378 -6.99 -9.71 14.08
N GLY A 379 -6.57 -10.95 14.38
CA GLY A 379 -5.70 -11.72 13.50
C GLY A 379 -6.36 -12.10 12.16
N ALA A 380 -7.58 -12.64 12.21
CA ALA A 380 -8.33 -13.04 11.02
C ALA A 380 -8.62 -11.84 10.09
N VAL A 381 -8.98 -10.70 10.68
CA VAL A 381 -9.15 -9.42 10.00
C VAL A 381 -7.82 -8.87 9.48
N GLY A 382 -6.73 -9.06 10.24
CA GLY A 382 -5.40 -8.55 9.93
C GLY A 382 -4.82 -9.08 8.62
N VAL A 383 -5.24 -10.28 8.20
CA VAL A 383 -4.98 -10.81 6.84
C VAL A 383 -5.39 -9.78 5.77
N GLY A 384 -6.55 -9.15 5.98
CA GLY A 384 -7.15 -8.16 5.09
C GLY A 384 -6.43 -6.82 5.01
N ASN A 385 -5.60 -6.50 6.00
CA ASN A 385 -4.77 -5.28 6.02
C ASN A 385 -3.33 -5.56 5.56
N THR A 386 -2.80 -6.73 5.89
CA THR A 386 -1.40 -7.11 5.60
C THR A 386 -1.12 -7.12 4.11
N PHE A 387 -1.94 -7.80 3.31
CA PHE A 387 -1.69 -7.92 1.87
C PHE A 387 -2.50 -6.95 1.01
N LEU A 388 -3.08 -5.91 1.60
CA LEU A 388 -4.10 -5.08 0.92
C LEU A 388 -3.61 -4.51 -0.41
N TYR A 389 -2.36 -4.05 -0.43
CA TYR A 389 -1.74 -3.51 -1.63
C TYR A 389 -1.60 -4.58 -2.72
N ALA A 390 -0.92 -5.69 -2.42
CA ALA A 390 -0.66 -6.76 -3.37
C ALA A 390 -1.95 -7.50 -3.81
N THR A 391 -2.89 -7.74 -2.90
CA THR A 391 -4.19 -8.34 -3.24
C THR A 391 -5.01 -7.42 -4.12
N ALA A 392 -5.01 -6.10 -3.89
CA ALA A 392 -5.71 -5.18 -4.78
C ALA A 392 -5.16 -5.25 -6.22
N GLU A 393 -3.84 -5.35 -6.39
CA GLU A 393 -3.23 -5.57 -7.72
C GLU A 393 -3.65 -6.90 -8.35
N GLU A 394 -3.69 -7.99 -7.57
CA GLU A 394 -4.07 -9.31 -8.06
C GLU A 394 -5.55 -9.40 -8.44
N VAL A 395 -6.44 -8.79 -7.65
CA VAL A 395 -7.89 -8.82 -7.89
C VAL A 395 -8.28 -7.90 -9.05
N MET A 396 -7.74 -6.68 -9.06
CA MET A 396 -8.12 -5.68 -10.06
C MET A 396 -7.40 -5.85 -11.40
N LEU A 397 -6.36 -6.68 -11.46
CA LEU A 397 -5.53 -6.90 -12.66
C LEU A 397 -4.95 -5.59 -13.22
N VAL A 398 -4.62 -4.65 -12.33
CA VAL A 398 -3.98 -3.37 -12.65
C VAL A 398 -2.82 -3.11 -11.70
N HIS A 399 -1.96 -2.15 -12.06
CA HIS A 399 -0.84 -1.76 -11.22
C HIS A 399 -1.30 -1.14 -9.88
N GLY A 400 -0.51 -1.31 -8.81
CA GLY A 400 -0.86 -0.93 -7.44
C GLY A 400 -1.04 0.56 -7.25
N SER A 401 -0.37 1.37 -8.05
CA SER A 401 -0.59 2.83 -8.12
C SER A 401 -2.01 3.23 -8.52
N ILE A 402 -2.80 2.31 -9.09
CA ILE A 402 -4.23 2.50 -9.38
C ILE A 402 -5.05 1.65 -8.40
N ALA A 403 -4.71 0.37 -8.25
CA ALA A 403 -5.49 -0.58 -7.46
C ALA A 403 -5.60 -0.17 -5.99
N PHE A 404 -4.48 0.22 -5.37
CA PHE A 404 -4.43 0.55 -3.95
C PHE A 404 -5.16 1.87 -3.63
N PRO A 405 -4.95 2.99 -4.36
CA PRO A 405 -5.76 4.20 -4.20
C PRO A 405 -7.26 4.00 -4.39
N MET A 406 -7.70 3.30 -5.44
CA MET A 406 -9.13 3.01 -5.62
C MET A 406 -9.70 2.16 -4.48
N THR A 407 -8.95 1.15 -4.04
CA THR A 407 -9.33 0.30 -2.91
C THR A 407 -9.48 1.11 -1.62
N LYS A 408 -8.55 2.04 -1.35
CA LYS A 408 -8.63 2.91 -0.17
C LYS A 408 -9.76 3.92 -0.28
N MET A 409 -10.06 4.47 -1.45
CA MET A 409 -11.20 5.38 -1.60
C MET A 409 -12.50 4.73 -1.13
N VAL A 410 -12.78 3.50 -1.57
CA VAL A 410 -13.96 2.75 -1.13
C VAL A 410 -13.91 2.39 0.36
N ALA A 411 -12.71 2.08 0.87
CA ALA A 411 -12.50 1.88 2.31
C ALA A 411 -12.86 3.13 3.13
N GLY A 412 -12.49 4.33 2.67
CA GLY A 412 -12.83 5.60 3.31
C GLY A 412 -14.34 5.81 3.43
N ILE A 413 -15.10 5.53 2.36
CA ILE A 413 -16.56 5.61 2.39
C ILE A 413 -17.15 4.65 3.44
N GLY A 414 -16.65 3.41 3.50
CA GLY A 414 -17.07 2.44 4.52
C GLY A 414 -16.74 2.89 5.95
N MET A 415 -15.58 3.52 6.15
CA MET A 415 -15.18 4.09 7.44
C MET A 415 -16.10 5.24 7.89
N LEU A 416 -16.53 6.10 6.96
CA LEU A 416 -17.43 7.22 7.29
C LEU A 416 -18.80 6.73 7.77
N ILE A 417 -19.29 5.63 7.18
CA ILE A 417 -20.61 5.06 7.45
C ILE A 417 -20.61 4.18 8.70
N ALA A 418 -19.49 3.56 9.05
CA ALA A 418 -19.37 2.62 10.17
C ALA A 418 -19.94 3.13 11.50
N PRO A 419 -19.58 4.34 11.99
CA PRO A 419 -20.09 4.85 13.27
C PRO A 419 -21.61 5.06 13.26
N ALA A 420 -22.13 5.67 12.18
CA ALA A 420 -23.57 5.93 12.04
C ALA A 420 -24.38 4.63 11.95
N PHE A 421 -23.90 3.67 11.16
CA PHE A 421 -24.52 2.36 11.01
C PHE A 421 -24.54 1.58 12.32
N SER A 422 -23.40 1.51 13.02
CA SER A 422 -23.29 0.77 14.27
C SER A 422 -24.07 1.41 15.41
N GLY A 423 -24.00 2.74 15.55
CA GLY A 423 -24.78 3.50 16.54
C GLY A 423 -26.28 3.30 16.35
N ALA A 424 -26.80 3.46 15.13
CA ALA A 424 -28.23 3.27 14.85
C ALA A 424 -28.74 1.86 15.20
N ILE A 425 -27.91 0.83 14.99
CA ILE A 425 -28.26 -0.55 15.35
C ILE A 425 -28.23 -0.75 16.87
N ILE A 426 -27.25 -0.17 17.56
CA ILE A 426 -27.15 -0.25 19.03
C ILE A 426 -28.34 0.46 19.67
N ASP A 427 -28.71 1.64 19.18
CA ASP A 427 -29.83 2.41 19.73
C ASP A 427 -31.18 1.70 19.49
N GLY A 428 -31.36 1.04 18.34
CA GLY A 428 -32.60 0.34 18.01
C GLY A 428 -32.72 -1.08 18.60
N TYR A 429 -31.62 -1.83 18.66
CA TYR A 429 -31.61 -3.28 18.94
C TYR A 429 -30.59 -3.71 20.01
N GLY A 430 -29.89 -2.75 20.65
CA GLY A 430 -28.85 -2.99 21.63
C GLY A 430 -27.60 -3.67 21.05
N TYR A 431 -26.65 -4.01 21.93
CA TYR A 431 -25.40 -4.69 21.54
C TYR A 431 -25.61 -6.08 20.95
N ARG A 432 -26.73 -6.74 21.28
CA ARG A 432 -27.09 -8.02 20.65
C ARG A 432 -27.35 -7.85 19.16
N GLY A 433 -28.12 -6.83 18.77
CA GLY A 433 -28.36 -6.49 17.37
C GLY A 433 -27.07 -6.11 16.64
N PHE A 434 -26.16 -5.41 17.33
CA PHE A 434 -24.84 -5.06 16.80
C PHE A 434 -23.97 -6.29 16.48
N PHE A 435 -23.84 -7.25 17.39
CA PHE A 435 -23.01 -8.43 17.11
C PHE A 435 -23.61 -9.31 16.00
N ILE A 436 -24.94 -9.44 15.96
CA ILE A 436 -25.63 -10.16 14.87
C ILE A 436 -25.40 -9.45 13.54
N SER A 437 -25.52 -8.12 13.47
CA SER A 437 -25.31 -7.38 12.23
C SER A 437 -23.87 -7.51 11.73
N MET A 438 -22.88 -7.43 12.63
CA MET A 438 -21.47 -7.64 12.28
C MET A 438 -21.21 -9.06 11.76
N ALA A 439 -21.80 -10.08 12.37
CA ALA A 439 -21.68 -11.46 11.89
C ALA A 439 -22.27 -11.63 10.48
N VAL A 440 -23.47 -11.07 10.23
CA VAL A 440 -24.13 -11.11 8.91
C VAL A 440 -23.29 -10.41 7.85
N LEU A 441 -22.76 -9.22 8.15
CA LEU A 441 -21.90 -8.47 7.22
C LEU A 441 -20.63 -9.27 6.87
N VAL A 442 -19.99 -9.94 7.83
CA VAL A 442 -18.81 -10.77 7.54
C VAL A 442 -19.16 -12.03 6.76
N CYS A 443 -20.28 -12.69 7.02
CA CYS A 443 -20.75 -13.80 6.18
C CYS A 443 -20.98 -13.35 4.72
N LEU A 444 -21.55 -12.16 4.51
CA LEU A 444 -21.72 -11.60 3.16
C LEU A 444 -20.37 -11.33 2.48
N ARG A 445 -19.35 -10.88 3.24
CA ARG A 445 -17.98 -10.76 2.73
C ARG A 445 -17.38 -12.08 2.28
N VAL A 446 -17.63 -13.18 3.00
CA VAL A 446 -17.18 -14.53 2.58
C VAL A 446 -17.82 -14.89 1.24
N GLY A 447 -19.11 -14.61 1.05
CA GLY A 447 -19.80 -14.80 -0.23
C GLY A 447 -19.17 -14.00 -1.38
N LEU A 448 -18.91 -12.71 -1.16
CA LEU A 448 -18.26 -11.84 -2.15
C LEU A 448 -16.84 -12.31 -2.51
N LEU A 449 -16.02 -12.67 -1.52
CA LEU A 449 -14.65 -13.17 -1.75
C LEU A 449 -14.65 -14.51 -2.48
N THR A 450 -15.63 -15.38 -2.19
CA THR A 450 -15.80 -16.65 -2.90
C THR A 450 -16.09 -16.39 -4.38
N ALA A 451 -17.03 -15.49 -4.68
CA ALA A 451 -17.34 -15.09 -6.05
C ALA A 451 -16.11 -14.49 -6.77
N ILE A 452 -15.33 -13.63 -6.12
CA ILE A 452 -14.08 -13.08 -6.67
C ILE A 452 -13.09 -14.21 -7.00
N CYS A 453 -12.89 -15.16 -6.09
CA CYS A 453 -11.97 -16.29 -6.30
C CYS A 453 -12.41 -17.16 -7.49
N ILE A 454 -13.72 -17.42 -7.64
CA ILE A 454 -14.26 -18.19 -8.78
C ILE A 454 -14.01 -17.45 -10.10
N ILE A 455 -14.29 -16.14 -10.15
CA ILE A 455 -14.08 -15.33 -11.37
C ILE A 455 -12.59 -15.31 -11.75
N LEU A 456 -11.70 -15.08 -10.78
CA LEU A 456 -10.26 -15.05 -11.01
C LEU A 456 -9.72 -16.42 -11.47
N HIS A 457 -10.21 -17.51 -10.89
CA HIS A 457 -9.84 -18.86 -11.31
C HIS A 457 -10.24 -19.12 -12.76
N ASN A 458 -11.47 -18.77 -13.14
CA ASN A 458 -11.96 -18.90 -14.51
C ASN A 458 -11.14 -18.07 -15.50
N LYS A 459 -10.82 -16.80 -15.16
CA LYS A 459 -9.98 -15.95 -16.00
C LYS A 459 -8.56 -16.51 -16.16
N LYS A 460 -7.96 -17.00 -15.08
CA LYS A 460 -6.63 -17.62 -15.11
C LYS A 460 -6.62 -18.86 -16.03
N LYS A 461 -7.68 -19.67 -15.98
CA LYS A 461 -7.82 -20.84 -16.86
C LYS A 461 -7.92 -20.44 -18.33
N VAL A 462 -8.70 -19.41 -18.66
CA VAL A 462 -8.82 -18.91 -20.04
C VAL A 462 -7.49 -18.36 -20.56
N MET A 463 -6.79 -17.54 -19.76
CA MET A 463 -5.48 -17.00 -20.14
C MET A 463 -4.44 -18.09 -20.41
N LEU A 464 -4.40 -19.14 -19.57
CA LEU A 464 -3.51 -20.29 -19.80
C LEU A 464 -3.84 -21.07 -21.07
N LEU A 465 -5.13 -21.19 -21.41
CA LEU A 465 -5.55 -21.83 -22.66
C LEU A 465 -5.16 -20.99 -23.88
N GLU A 466 -5.31 -19.67 -23.82
CA GLU A 466 -4.88 -18.75 -24.87
C GLU A 466 -3.35 -18.77 -25.07
N GLU A 467 -2.57 -18.77 -23.99
CA GLU A 467 -1.11 -18.90 -24.03
C GLU A 467 -0.67 -20.24 -24.61
N ALA A 468 -1.31 -21.33 -24.19
CA ALA A 468 -1.06 -22.64 -24.77
C ALA A 468 -1.33 -22.61 -26.28
N GLN A 469 -2.49 -22.11 -26.70
CA GLN A 469 -2.90 -22.05 -28.11
C GLN A 469 -1.97 -21.16 -28.95
N LYS A 470 -1.44 -20.06 -28.40
CA LYS A 470 -0.39 -19.26 -29.05
C LYS A 470 0.90 -20.05 -29.25
N HIS A 471 1.35 -20.80 -28.24
CA HIS A 471 2.50 -21.69 -28.37
C HIS A 471 2.29 -22.83 -29.38
N TRP A 472 1.06 -23.33 -29.53
CA TRP A 472 0.73 -24.33 -30.57
C TRP A 472 0.76 -23.75 -31.99
N ASN A 473 0.55 -22.45 -32.16
CA ASN A 473 0.49 -21.78 -33.45
C ASN A 473 1.83 -21.15 -33.90
N GLU A 474 2.89 -21.23 -33.09
CA GLU A 474 4.25 -20.80 -33.47
C GLU A 474 5.10 -22.02 -33.88
N PRO A 475 5.21 -22.36 -35.19
CA PRO A 475 5.92 -23.56 -35.65
C PRO A 475 7.46 -23.49 -35.52
N ASN A 476 8.03 -22.39 -35.00
CA ASN A 476 9.47 -22.11 -35.03
C ASN A 476 10.15 -21.97 -33.65
N LEU A 477 9.53 -22.46 -32.56
CA LEU A 477 10.29 -22.66 -31.32
C LEU A 477 10.99 -24.02 -31.36
N VAL A 478 12.27 -23.97 -31.72
CA VAL A 478 13.20 -25.08 -31.52
C VAL A 478 13.20 -25.47 -30.05
N HIS A 479 12.72 -26.67 -29.75
CA HIS A 479 12.72 -27.22 -28.40
C HIS A 479 14.19 -27.42 -27.96
N CYS A 480 14.54 -27.09 -26.71
CA CYS A 480 15.91 -27.27 -26.15
C CYS A 480 16.49 -28.69 -26.29
N CYS A 481 15.68 -29.67 -26.70
CA CYS A 481 16.10 -31.05 -26.94
C CYS A 481 16.89 -31.24 -28.24
N GLU A 482 17.00 -30.24 -29.13
CA GLU A 482 17.90 -30.34 -30.31
C GLU A 482 19.39 -30.31 -29.96
N PHE A 483 19.75 -29.94 -28.72
CA PHE A 483 21.14 -29.87 -28.24
C PHE A 483 21.49 -30.88 -27.13
N THR A 484 20.62 -31.85 -26.84
CA THR A 484 20.84 -32.85 -25.78
C THR A 484 20.43 -34.25 -26.22
N THR A 485 21.28 -35.25 -26.01
CA THR A 485 21.09 -36.66 -26.41
C THR A 485 20.10 -37.47 -25.55
N SER A 486 19.19 -36.82 -24.82
CA SER A 486 18.20 -37.49 -23.96
C SER A 486 16.81 -37.48 -24.58
N GLU A 487 16.20 -38.67 -24.74
CA GLU A 487 14.90 -38.86 -25.39
C GLU A 487 13.75 -38.08 -24.70
N CYS A 488 13.01 -37.30 -25.50
CA CYS A 488 11.81 -36.59 -25.06
C CYS A 488 10.57 -37.46 -25.28
N VAL A 489 9.72 -37.60 -24.26
CA VAL A 489 8.59 -38.55 -24.20
C VAL A 489 7.36 -38.14 -25.05
N LEU A 490 7.41 -37.01 -25.77
CA LEU A 490 6.29 -36.55 -26.61
C LEU A 490 6.49 -36.99 -28.07
N LYS A 491 5.80 -38.07 -28.46
CA LYS A 491 5.74 -38.57 -29.85
C LYS A 491 5.17 -37.50 -30.81
N LYS A 492 5.95 -37.11 -31.81
CA LYS A 492 5.53 -36.34 -32.99
C LYS A 492 4.46 -37.12 -33.77
N ALA A 493 3.37 -36.46 -34.18
CA ALA A 493 2.46 -37.01 -35.19
C ALA A 493 3.11 -36.90 -36.60
N PRO A 494 2.87 -37.85 -37.53
CA PRO A 494 3.54 -37.88 -38.82
C PRO A 494 3.03 -36.75 -39.73
N SER A 495 3.95 -35.89 -40.17
CA SER A 495 3.70 -34.85 -41.16
C SER A 495 3.44 -35.45 -42.55
N ARG A 496 2.42 -34.94 -43.24
CA ARG A 496 2.09 -35.25 -44.63
C ARG A 496 3.27 -34.96 -45.57
N CYS A 497 3.42 -35.85 -46.54
CA CYS A 497 4.41 -35.85 -47.61
C CYS A 497 4.46 -34.54 -48.42
N ALA A 498 5.68 -34.08 -48.72
CA ALA A 498 6.02 -33.44 -49.98
C ALA A 498 7.47 -33.83 -50.34
N SER A 499 7.62 -34.41 -51.52
CA SER A 499 8.82 -35.02 -52.09
C SER A 499 9.86 -34.00 -52.61
N PRO A 500 11.10 -34.45 -52.93
CA PRO A 500 12.30 -33.63 -52.93
C PRO A 500 12.75 -33.23 -54.35
N THR A 501 13.16 -31.98 -54.54
CA THR A 501 14.16 -31.56 -55.54
C THR A 501 14.41 -30.06 -55.39
N GLY A 502 15.65 -29.66 -55.13
CA GLY A 502 16.03 -28.24 -55.13
C GLY A 502 17.39 -28.04 -54.49
N GLN A 503 18.36 -27.61 -55.27
CA GLN A 503 19.79 -27.58 -54.98
C GLN A 503 20.18 -26.65 -53.82
N PHE A 504 21.28 -27.02 -53.17
CA PHE A 504 22.09 -26.18 -52.30
C PHE A 504 22.49 -24.88 -53.01
N GLU A 505 22.05 -23.74 -52.48
CA GLU A 505 22.72 -22.46 -52.65
C GLU A 505 22.92 -21.82 -51.27
N HIS A 506 24.18 -21.59 -50.91
CA HIS A 506 24.56 -20.73 -49.78
C HIS A 506 24.16 -19.28 -50.08
N PRO A 507 23.47 -18.56 -49.17
CA PRO A 507 23.50 -17.11 -49.18
C PRO A 507 24.55 -16.56 -48.21
N ARG A 508 25.26 -15.58 -48.76
CA ARG A 508 26.28 -14.70 -48.19
C ARG A 508 25.89 -14.05 -46.87
N ASN A 509 26.93 -13.77 -46.07
CA ASN A 509 26.97 -12.74 -45.04
C ASN A 509 26.20 -11.47 -45.45
N THR A 510 25.12 -11.18 -44.74
CA THR A 510 24.55 -9.83 -44.61
C THR A 510 24.43 -9.50 -43.12
N ASP A 511 24.74 -8.24 -42.81
CA ASP A 511 25.10 -7.73 -41.49
C ASP A 511 24.08 -7.99 -40.35
N PRO A 512 24.52 -8.11 -39.08
CA PRO A 512 23.62 -8.32 -37.93
C PRO A 512 22.75 -7.08 -37.57
N ILE A 513 22.99 -5.94 -38.22
CA ILE A 513 22.42 -4.65 -37.83
C ILE A 513 20.99 -4.47 -38.40
N SER A 514 20.70 -4.95 -39.61
CA SER A 514 19.37 -4.74 -40.23
C SER A 514 18.24 -5.55 -39.57
N ASN A 515 18.58 -6.70 -38.97
CA ASN A 515 17.61 -7.55 -38.26
C ASN A 515 17.17 -6.96 -36.91
N THR A 516 17.87 -5.93 -36.42
CA THR A 516 17.53 -5.26 -35.16
C THR A 516 16.49 -4.17 -35.42
N GLU A 517 16.63 -3.41 -36.52
CA GLU A 517 15.66 -2.40 -36.94
C GLU A 517 14.33 -3.02 -37.37
N ASP A 518 14.34 -4.15 -38.07
CA ASP A 518 13.10 -4.87 -38.44
C ASP A 518 12.39 -5.48 -37.22
N ARG A 519 13.13 -5.96 -36.21
CA ARG A 519 12.52 -6.43 -34.95
C ARG A 519 12.01 -5.29 -34.08
N ILE A 520 12.65 -4.12 -34.12
CA ILE A 520 12.16 -2.88 -33.50
C ILE A 520 10.90 -2.39 -34.23
N ALA A 521 10.85 -2.47 -35.57
CA ALA A 521 9.67 -2.13 -36.36
C ALA A 521 8.48 -3.06 -36.03
N ILE A 522 8.71 -4.37 -35.95
CA ILE A 522 7.67 -5.36 -35.58
C ILE A 522 7.23 -5.19 -34.11
N SER A 523 8.14 -4.86 -33.18
CA SER A 523 7.80 -4.53 -31.79
C SER A 523 7.06 -3.20 -31.66
N SER A 524 7.34 -2.23 -32.54
CA SER A 524 6.65 -0.94 -32.59
C SER A 524 5.27 -1.01 -33.26
N ALA A 525 5.03 -2.02 -34.11
CA ALA A 525 3.74 -2.25 -34.75
C ALA A 525 2.65 -2.69 -33.75
N TRP A 526 3.01 -3.24 -32.59
CA TRP A 526 2.09 -3.46 -31.46
C TRP A 526 1.60 -2.13 -30.82
N TYR A 527 2.28 -1.02 -31.08
CA TYR A 527 1.96 0.31 -30.54
C TYR A 527 1.16 1.20 -31.51
N THR A 528 0.90 0.75 -32.75
CA THR A 528 0.19 1.52 -33.78
C THR A 528 -1.20 0.96 -34.11
N GLU A 529 -1.91 0.39 -33.14
CA GLU A 529 -3.37 0.34 -33.25
C GLU A 529 -3.97 1.67 -32.75
N PRO A 530 -4.70 2.42 -33.60
CA PRO A 530 -5.32 3.69 -33.23
C PRO A 530 -6.61 3.49 -32.40
N GLN A 531 -6.58 2.61 -31.40
CA GLN A 531 -7.71 2.36 -30.49
C GLN A 531 -7.55 3.05 -29.12
N GLN A 532 -6.53 3.89 -28.94
CA GLN A 532 -6.50 4.89 -27.88
C GLN A 532 -7.11 6.22 -28.35
N ALA A 533 -8.33 6.15 -28.90
CA ALA A 533 -9.22 7.29 -28.79
C ALA A 533 -9.73 7.33 -27.34
N VAL A 534 -9.30 8.38 -26.64
CA VAL A 534 -9.86 8.91 -25.39
C VAL A 534 -11.41 8.95 -25.49
N PRO A 535 -12.17 8.93 -24.38
CA PRO A 535 -13.33 9.81 -24.35
C PRO A 535 -12.91 11.28 -24.53
#